data_AF-A0A7W0JU27-F1
#
_entry.id   AF-A0A7W0JU27-F1
#
_cell.length_a   1.000
_cell.length_b   1.000
_cell.length_c   1.000
_cell.angle_alpha   90.00
_cell.angle_beta   90.00
_cell.angle_gamma   90.00
#
_symmetry.space_group_name_H-M   'P 1'
#
loop_
_entity.id
_entity.type
_entity.pdbx_description
1 polymer ?
#
loop_
_entity_poly.entity_id
_entity_poly.type
_entity_poly.pdbx_seq_one_letter_code
_entity_poly.pdbx_strand_id
1 'polypeptide(L)'
;MVKKLSAEFIGTLWLVLGGCGSAVLAAAFPNVGIGLLGVSLAFGLTVLTMAYAVGHVSGAHFNPAVTLGLWAGKRFPANEILPYIIAQILGAIAGAGILFVIASGKTGFTTASGFAANGFGDNSPGKYALLACLVTEVVMTFFFLTIILGSTHNRAPKNFAPIAIGLGLTLIHLISIPVTNTSVNPAR
;
A
#
# COMPACT_ATOMS: atom_id res chain seq x y z
N MET A 1 -23.31 0.56 3.89
CA MET A 1 -22.28 -0.48 3.69
C MET A 1 -21.73 -0.49 2.27
N VAL A 2 -22.53 -0.73 1.23
CA VAL A 2 -22.08 -0.83 -0.17
C VAL A 2 -21.14 0.32 -0.59
N LYS A 3 -21.52 1.58 -0.36
CA LYS A 3 -20.67 2.75 -0.68
C LYS A 3 -19.28 2.71 -0.03
N LYS A 4 -19.19 2.26 1.23
CA LYS A 4 -17.92 2.11 1.97
C LYS A 4 -17.04 1.04 1.32
N LEU A 5 -17.64 -0.12 1.00
CA LEU A 5 -16.92 -1.23 0.39
C LEU A 5 -16.45 -0.89 -1.03
N SER A 6 -17.25 -0.16 -1.82
CA SER A 6 -16.83 0.35 -3.13
C SER A 6 -15.65 1.32 -3.02
N ALA A 7 -15.65 2.20 -2.01
CA ALA A 7 -14.53 3.10 -1.75
C ALA A 7 -13.24 2.33 -1.38
N GLU A 8 -13.34 1.31 -0.53
CA GLU A 8 -12.19 0.45 -0.18
C GLU A 8 -11.67 -0.36 -1.37
N PHE A 9 -12.57 -0.91 -2.19
CA PHE A 9 -12.20 -1.62 -3.42
C PHE A 9 -11.43 -0.71 -4.37
N ILE A 10 -11.98 0.47 -4.71
CA ILE A 10 -11.36 1.40 -5.67
C ILE A 10 -10.05 1.97 -5.11
N GLY A 11 -10.01 2.28 -3.81
CA GLY A 11 -8.79 2.79 -3.18
C GLY A 11 -7.66 1.76 -3.14
N THR A 12 -7.96 0.49 -2.84
CA THR A 12 -6.94 -0.57 -2.84
C THR A 12 -6.51 -0.93 -4.26
N LEU A 13 -7.44 -0.91 -5.23
CA LEU A 13 -7.11 -1.01 -6.65
C LEU A 13 -6.13 0.08 -7.06
N TRP A 14 -6.40 1.34 -6.71
CA TRP A 14 -5.53 2.47 -7.03
C TRP A 14 -4.15 2.33 -6.38
N LEU A 15 -4.09 1.86 -5.14
CA LEU A 15 -2.84 1.59 -4.43
C LEU A 15 -1.99 0.56 -5.17
N VAL A 16 -2.56 -0.58 -5.55
CA VAL A 16 -1.82 -1.64 -6.25
C VAL A 16 -1.48 -1.21 -7.68
N LEU A 17 -2.41 -0.64 -8.43
CA LEU A 17 -2.18 -0.20 -9.80
C LEU A 17 -1.12 0.92 -9.86
N GLY A 18 -1.20 1.93 -9.00
CA GLY A 18 -0.26 3.04 -8.97
C GLY A 18 1.10 2.64 -8.40
N GLY A 19 1.12 2.02 -7.22
CA GLY A 19 2.34 1.61 -6.54
C GLY A 19 3.08 0.51 -7.30
N CYS A 20 2.48 -0.67 -7.46
CA CYS A 20 3.10 -1.78 -8.18
C CYS A 20 3.29 -1.46 -9.67
N GLY A 21 2.37 -0.69 -10.28
CA GLY A 21 2.53 -0.28 -11.68
C GLY A 21 3.73 0.64 -11.90
N SER A 22 3.98 1.58 -11.00
CA SER A 22 5.21 2.40 -11.07
C SER A 22 6.48 1.55 -10.96
N ALA A 23 6.46 0.51 -10.11
CA ALA A 23 7.57 -0.42 -9.94
C ALA A 23 7.82 -1.27 -11.19
N VAL A 24 6.76 -1.86 -11.75
CA VAL A 24 6.85 -2.75 -12.92
C VAL A 24 7.15 -1.99 -14.20
N LEU A 25 6.54 -0.82 -14.40
CA LEU A 25 6.55 -0.13 -15.68
C LEU A 25 7.64 0.95 -15.79
N ALA A 26 8.00 1.60 -14.69
CA ALA A 26 8.79 2.83 -14.73
C ALA A 26 10.07 2.81 -13.87
N ALA A 27 10.19 1.94 -12.86
CA ALA A 27 11.33 1.98 -11.92
C ALA A 27 12.68 1.87 -12.62
N ALA A 28 12.80 0.96 -13.59
CA ALA A 28 14.04 0.68 -14.33
C ALA A 28 13.95 1.06 -15.82
N PHE A 29 13.10 2.03 -16.18
CA PHE A 29 12.99 2.45 -17.57
C PHE A 29 14.33 3.06 -18.06
N PRO A 30 14.80 2.74 -19.29
CA PRO A 30 16.11 3.21 -19.75
C PRO A 30 16.24 4.74 -19.70
N ASN A 31 17.34 5.22 -19.11
CA ASN A 31 17.73 6.63 -18.97
C ASN A 31 16.83 7.53 -18.10
N VAL A 32 15.54 7.23 -17.97
CA VAL A 32 14.55 8.07 -17.27
C VAL A 32 13.76 7.30 -16.19
N GLY A 33 14.27 6.16 -15.76
CA GLY A 33 13.64 5.33 -14.73
C GLY A 33 13.48 6.08 -13.42
N ILE A 34 12.36 5.85 -12.74
CA ILE A 34 12.01 6.60 -11.51
C ILE A 34 12.72 6.06 -10.26
N GLY A 35 13.36 4.90 -10.36
CA GLY A 35 14.07 4.24 -9.26
C GLY A 35 13.19 3.96 -8.04
N LEU A 36 13.85 3.62 -6.92
CA LEU A 36 13.12 3.31 -5.68
C LEU A 36 12.44 4.55 -5.09
N LEU A 37 13.04 5.74 -5.23
CA LEU A 37 12.47 7.01 -4.78
C LEU A 37 11.11 7.28 -5.44
N GLY A 38 11.02 7.12 -6.76
CA GLY A 38 9.77 7.32 -7.48
C GLY A 38 8.71 6.29 -7.14
N VAL A 39 9.10 5.03 -6.94
CA VAL A 39 8.17 3.98 -6.48
C VAL A 39 7.62 4.31 -5.09
N SER A 40 8.49 4.71 -4.15
CA SER A 40 8.07 5.14 -2.81
C SER A 40 7.11 6.31 -2.84
N LEU A 41 7.37 7.30 -3.70
CA LEU A 41 6.48 8.44 -3.88
C LEU A 41 5.13 7.98 -4.45
N ALA A 42 5.13 7.12 -5.47
CA ALA A 42 3.90 6.61 -6.08
C ALA A 42 2.99 5.90 -5.05
N PHE A 43 3.53 5.00 -4.22
CA PHE A 43 2.75 4.34 -3.17
C PHE A 43 2.11 5.34 -2.21
N GLY A 44 2.88 6.29 -1.68
CA GLY A 44 2.32 7.29 -0.77
C GLY A 44 1.30 8.21 -1.42
N LEU A 45 1.52 8.61 -2.69
CA LEU A 45 0.57 9.42 -3.44
C LEU A 45 -0.75 8.68 -3.66
N THR A 46 -0.74 7.38 -3.94
CA THR A 46 -2.00 6.63 -4.12
C THR A 46 -2.89 6.69 -2.87
N VAL A 47 -2.29 6.54 -1.68
CA VAL A 47 -3.01 6.65 -0.42
C VAL A 47 -3.43 8.09 -0.14
N LEU A 48 -2.55 9.06 -0.35
CA LEU A 48 -2.85 10.48 -0.17
C LEU A 48 -4.07 10.91 -1.00
N THR A 49 -4.05 10.62 -2.30
CA THR A 49 -5.09 11.07 -3.22
C THR A 49 -6.41 10.37 -2.94
N MET A 50 -6.40 9.06 -2.70
CA MET A 50 -7.64 8.32 -2.42
C MET A 50 -8.19 8.59 -1.03
N ALA A 51 -7.34 8.86 -0.04
CA ALA A 51 -7.80 9.29 1.27
C ALA A 51 -8.51 10.65 1.22
N TYR A 52 -8.05 11.59 0.38
CA TYR A 52 -8.82 12.80 0.10
C TYR A 52 -10.11 12.53 -0.68
N ALA A 53 -10.06 11.67 -1.70
CA ALA A 53 -11.19 11.45 -2.61
C ALA A 53 -12.35 10.67 -1.97
N VAL A 54 -12.07 9.66 -1.16
CA VAL A 54 -13.10 8.75 -0.60
C VAL A 54 -12.94 8.47 0.90
N GLY A 55 -11.98 9.10 1.59
CA GLY A 55 -11.80 8.92 3.04
C GLY A 55 -13.01 9.36 3.85
N HIS A 56 -13.75 10.38 3.40
CA HIS A 56 -15.01 10.77 4.01
C HIS A 56 -16.16 9.76 3.79
N VAL A 57 -15.96 8.74 2.95
CA VAL A 57 -16.94 7.67 2.69
C VAL A 57 -16.68 6.44 3.56
N SER A 58 -15.47 5.86 3.51
CA SER A 58 -15.11 4.62 4.21
C SER A 58 -14.16 4.78 5.39
N GLY A 59 -13.49 5.92 5.51
CA GLY A 59 -12.31 6.07 6.37
C GLY A 59 -10.98 5.81 5.65
N ALA A 60 -11.02 5.35 4.38
CA ALA A 60 -9.85 5.14 3.52
C ALA A 60 -8.77 4.25 4.14
N HIS A 61 -9.11 3.01 4.47
CA HIS A 61 -8.14 2.08 5.06
C HIS A 61 -7.20 1.53 3.98
N PHE A 62 -7.78 1.02 2.90
CA PHE A 62 -7.11 0.43 1.73
C PHE A 62 -6.11 -0.69 2.07
N ASN A 63 -6.22 -1.25 3.27
CA ASN A 63 -5.21 -2.10 3.87
C ASN A 63 -5.81 -2.92 5.05
N PRO A 64 -5.74 -4.26 5.01
CA PRO A 64 -6.20 -5.12 6.10
C PRO A 64 -5.52 -4.84 7.45
N ALA A 65 -4.22 -4.55 7.47
CA ALA A 65 -3.48 -4.22 8.69
C ALA A 65 -3.96 -2.89 9.29
N VAL A 66 -4.33 -1.92 8.46
CA VAL A 66 -4.94 -0.65 8.92
C VAL A 66 -6.32 -0.90 9.51
N THR A 67 -7.17 -1.69 8.85
CA THR A 67 -8.50 -2.06 9.37
C THR A 67 -8.41 -2.72 10.74
N LEU A 68 -7.52 -3.71 10.89
CA LEU A 68 -7.31 -4.40 12.16
C LEU A 68 -6.67 -3.51 13.22
N GLY A 69 -5.70 -2.67 12.85
CA GLY A 69 -5.06 -1.74 13.78
C GLY A 69 -6.00 -0.64 14.28
N LEU A 70 -6.88 -0.13 13.42
CA LEU A 70 -7.94 0.80 13.82
C LEU A 70 -8.98 0.13 14.73
N TRP A 71 -9.35 -1.12 14.46
CA TRP A 71 -10.18 -1.90 15.37
C TRP A 71 -9.52 -2.09 16.74
N ALA A 72 -8.25 -2.50 16.78
CA ALA A 72 -7.49 -2.65 18.02
C ALA A 72 -7.36 -1.32 18.79
N GLY A 73 -7.21 -0.21 18.06
CA GLY A 73 -7.24 1.16 18.59
C GLY A 73 -8.64 1.68 18.95
N LYS A 74 -9.68 0.83 18.89
CA LYS A 74 -11.10 1.15 19.17
C LYS A 74 -11.66 2.28 18.30
N ARG A 75 -11.17 2.40 17.07
CA ARG A 75 -11.60 3.40 16.06
C ARG A 75 -12.46 2.81 14.94
N PHE A 76 -12.64 1.49 14.90
CA PHE A 76 -13.39 0.83 13.84
C PHE A 76 -14.22 -0.36 14.38
N PRO A 77 -15.48 -0.53 13.95
CA PRO A 77 -16.36 -1.56 14.49
C PRO A 77 -16.01 -2.97 13.98
N ALA A 78 -16.07 -3.97 14.86
CA ALA A 78 -15.62 -5.32 14.58
C ALA A 78 -16.40 -6.01 13.44
N ASN A 79 -17.70 -5.72 13.32
CA ASN A 79 -18.58 -6.31 12.30
C ASN A 79 -18.31 -5.79 10.87
N GLU A 80 -17.55 -4.70 10.70
CA GLU A 80 -17.17 -4.18 9.37
C GLU A 80 -15.80 -4.72 8.90
N ILE A 81 -15.02 -5.39 9.76
CA ILE A 81 -13.64 -5.83 9.44
C ILE A 81 -13.61 -6.76 8.22
N LEU A 82 -14.30 -7.90 8.30
CA LEU A 82 -14.25 -8.91 7.24
C LEU A 82 -14.75 -8.36 5.89
N PRO A 83 -15.88 -7.62 5.82
CA PRO A 83 -16.29 -6.95 4.59
C PRO A 83 -15.23 -6.01 4.00
N TYR A 84 -14.53 -5.22 4.82
CA TYR A 84 -13.48 -4.31 4.34
C TYR A 84 -12.30 -5.09 3.76
N ILE A 85 -11.83 -6.12 4.46
CA ILE A 85 -10.71 -6.95 4.01
C ILE A 85 -11.03 -7.61 2.67
N ILE A 86 -12.24 -8.15 2.50
CA ILE A 86 -12.67 -8.75 1.23
C ILE A 86 -12.66 -7.69 0.11
N ALA A 87 -13.22 -6.51 0.35
CA ALA A 87 -13.22 -5.43 -0.64
C ALA A 87 -11.80 -4.99 -1.03
N GLN A 88 -10.90 -4.90 -0.05
CA GLN A 88 -9.50 -4.54 -0.26
C GLN A 88 -8.77 -5.58 -1.11
N ILE A 89 -8.88 -6.87 -0.77
CA ILE A 89 -8.26 -7.97 -1.52
C ILE A 89 -8.79 -8.02 -2.96
N LEU A 90 -10.11 -7.91 -3.16
CA LEU A 90 -10.69 -7.88 -4.50
C LEU A 90 -10.21 -6.66 -5.31
N GLY A 91 -10.08 -5.51 -4.65
CA GLY A 91 -9.53 -4.29 -5.27
C GLY A 91 -8.08 -4.47 -5.70
N ALA A 92 -7.25 -5.05 -4.83
CA ALA A 92 -5.86 -5.36 -5.12
C ALA A 92 -5.70 -6.32 -6.31
N ILE A 93 -6.48 -7.41 -6.34
CA ILE A 93 -6.51 -8.37 -7.46
C ILE A 93 -6.91 -7.67 -8.76
N ALA A 94 -7.92 -6.81 -8.74
CA ALA A 94 -8.33 -6.05 -9.91
C ALA A 94 -7.23 -5.09 -10.38
N GLY A 95 -6.56 -4.39 -9.46
CA GLY A 95 -5.43 -3.50 -9.77
C GLY A 95 -4.26 -4.26 -10.40
N ALA A 96 -3.91 -5.42 -9.84
CA ALA A 96 -2.88 -6.30 -10.39
C ALA A 96 -3.28 -6.87 -11.77
N GLY A 97 -4.55 -7.24 -11.97
CA GLY A 97 -5.06 -7.72 -13.25
C GLY A 97 -4.99 -6.66 -14.35
N ILE A 98 -5.38 -5.42 -14.05
CA ILE A 98 -5.24 -4.29 -14.98
C ILE A 98 -3.76 -4.05 -15.30
N LEU A 99 -2.89 -4.03 -14.29
CA LEU A 99 -1.45 -3.89 -14.49
C LEU A 99 -0.88 -5.01 -15.37
N PHE A 100 -1.31 -6.26 -15.15
CA PHE A 100 -0.85 -7.41 -15.93
C PHE A 100 -1.21 -7.27 -17.41
N VAL A 101 -2.44 -6.85 -17.72
CA VAL A 101 -2.86 -6.57 -19.11
C VAL A 101 -1.99 -5.48 -19.75
N ILE A 102 -1.74 -4.37 -19.03
CA ILE A 102 -0.90 -3.27 -19.52
C ILE A 102 0.55 -3.74 -19.77
N ALA A 103 1.16 -4.41 -18.78
CA ALA A 103 2.54 -4.85 -18.86
C ALA A 103 2.76 -5.91 -19.94
N SER A 104 1.79 -6.80 -20.14
CA SER A 104 1.81 -7.83 -21.19
C SER A 104 1.77 -7.27 -22.61
N GLY A 105 1.40 -5.99 -22.79
CA GLY A 105 1.49 -5.29 -24.07
C GLY A 105 2.93 -5.01 -24.53
N LYS A 106 3.94 -5.17 -23.67
CA LYS A 106 5.36 -5.00 -24.01
C LYS A 106 5.96 -6.34 -24.43
N THR A 107 6.55 -6.38 -25.63
CA THR A 107 7.31 -7.56 -26.10
C THR A 107 8.39 -7.96 -25.10
N GLY A 108 8.44 -9.25 -24.75
CA GLY A 108 9.42 -9.81 -23.81
C GLY A 108 9.09 -9.58 -22.33
N PHE A 109 7.94 -9.01 -21.99
CA PHE A 109 7.47 -8.96 -20.61
C PHE A 109 7.26 -10.37 -20.04
N THR A 110 7.74 -10.59 -18.82
CA THR A 110 7.49 -11.79 -18.03
C THR A 110 7.30 -11.41 -16.57
N THR A 111 6.60 -12.24 -15.81
CA THR A 111 6.46 -12.09 -14.35
C THR A 111 7.64 -12.68 -13.57
N ALA A 112 8.66 -13.22 -14.26
CA ALA A 112 9.80 -13.89 -13.64
C ALA A 112 10.65 -12.95 -12.77
N SER A 113 10.59 -11.64 -13.00
CA SER A 113 11.19 -10.61 -12.15
C SER A 113 10.38 -10.31 -10.86
N GLY A 114 9.39 -11.15 -10.56
CA GLY A 114 8.59 -11.08 -9.33
C GLY A 114 7.37 -10.18 -9.41
N PHE A 115 7.17 -9.41 -10.49
CA PHE A 115 5.97 -8.58 -10.69
C PHE A 115 5.63 -7.67 -9.50
N ALA A 116 6.66 -7.05 -8.91
CA ALA A 116 6.59 -6.23 -7.70
C ALA A 116 6.07 -6.95 -6.43
N ALA A 117 6.11 -8.28 -6.39
CA ALA A 117 5.82 -9.06 -5.19
C ALA A 117 6.80 -8.77 -4.07
N ASN A 118 6.34 -8.99 -2.84
CA ASN A 118 7.17 -8.95 -1.64
C ASN A 118 7.91 -10.28 -1.43
N GLY A 119 9.03 -10.23 -0.72
CA GLY A 119 9.85 -11.42 -0.48
C GLY A 119 10.84 -11.27 0.66
N PHE A 120 11.36 -12.40 1.13
CA PHE A 120 12.36 -12.51 2.18
C PHE A 120 13.44 -13.52 1.77
N GLY A 121 14.59 -13.51 2.43
CA GLY A 121 15.71 -14.41 2.11
C GLY A 121 16.12 -14.26 0.65
N ASP A 122 16.16 -15.37 -0.09
CA ASP A 122 16.52 -15.36 -1.51
C ASP A 122 15.54 -14.57 -2.39
N ASN A 123 14.31 -14.31 -1.91
CA ASN A 123 13.32 -13.50 -2.62
C ASN A 123 13.30 -12.03 -2.17
N SER A 124 14.09 -11.65 -1.15
CA SER A 124 14.31 -10.24 -0.80
C SER A 124 15.12 -9.54 -1.90
N PRO A 125 14.83 -8.28 -2.28
CA PRO A 125 15.63 -7.54 -3.24
C PRO A 125 17.10 -7.43 -2.82
N GLY A 126 17.36 -7.13 -1.54
CA GLY A 126 18.68 -7.05 -0.93
C GLY A 126 19.12 -8.33 -0.22
N LYS A 127 18.44 -9.46 -0.43
CA LYS A 127 18.76 -10.78 0.16
C LYS A 127 18.82 -10.79 1.69
N TYR A 128 17.95 -9.99 2.33
CA TYR A 128 17.88 -9.93 3.80
C TYR A 128 17.31 -11.22 4.41
N ALA A 129 17.89 -11.66 5.52
CA ALA A 129 17.43 -12.82 6.27
C ALA A 129 16.01 -12.62 6.83
N LEU A 130 15.29 -13.72 7.05
CA LEU A 130 13.88 -13.71 7.49
C LEU A 130 13.65 -12.87 8.75
N LEU A 131 14.56 -12.92 9.73
CA LEU A 131 14.43 -12.13 10.95
C LEU A 131 14.47 -10.62 10.67
N ALA A 132 15.35 -10.15 9.78
CA ALA A 132 15.42 -8.74 9.41
C ALA A 132 14.14 -8.30 8.66
N CYS A 133 13.62 -9.14 7.78
CA CYS A 133 12.35 -8.91 7.09
C CYS A 133 11.17 -8.81 8.08
N LEU A 134 11.09 -9.73 9.04
CA LEU A 134 10.05 -9.73 10.08
C LEU A 134 10.10 -8.45 10.92
N VAL A 135 11.29 -8.08 11.43
CA VAL A 135 11.46 -6.87 12.24
C VAL A 135 11.06 -5.63 11.43
N THR A 136 11.48 -5.56 10.17
CA THR A 136 11.15 -4.44 9.29
C THR A 136 9.64 -4.29 9.12
N GLU A 137 8.93 -5.35 8.73
CA GLU A 137 7.49 -5.29 8.49
C GLU A 137 6.69 -4.97 9.76
N VAL A 138 7.08 -5.53 10.91
CA VAL A 138 6.44 -5.24 12.20
C VAL A 138 6.62 -3.77 12.60
N VAL A 139 7.85 -3.26 12.56
CA VAL A 139 8.17 -1.89 12.98
C VAL A 139 7.57 -0.87 12.03
N MET A 140 7.68 -1.07 10.71
CA MET A 140 7.09 -0.15 9.73
C MET A 140 5.57 -0.10 9.85
N THR A 141 4.89 -1.25 10.01
CA THR A 141 3.43 -1.30 10.20
C THR A 141 3.01 -0.63 11.51
N PHE A 142 3.77 -0.82 12.60
CA PHE A 142 3.52 -0.15 13.88
C PHE A 142 3.57 1.38 13.75
N PHE A 143 4.61 1.92 13.11
CA PHE A 143 4.71 3.35 12.89
C PHE A 143 3.63 3.86 11.94
N PHE A 144 3.25 3.08 10.92
CA PHE A 144 2.16 3.45 10.03
C PHE A 144 0.83 3.61 10.79
N LEU A 145 0.48 2.63 11.62
CA LEU A 145 -0.70 2.69 12.48
C LEU A 145 -0.64 3.85 13.47
N THR A 146 0.54 4.14 14.01
CA THR A 146 0.76 5.28 14.91
C THR A 146 0.50 6.61 14.20
N ILE A 147 1.01 6.78 12.98
CA ILE A 147 0.76 7.97 12.15
C ILE A 147 -0.74 8.11 11.86
N ILE A 148 -1.42 7.03 11.49
CA ILE A 148 -2.87 7.05 11.20
C ILE A 148 -3.67 7.44 12.44
N LEU A 149 -3.45 6.77 13.58
CA LEU A 149 -4.18 7.03 14.82
C LEU A 149 -3.91 8.45 15.37
N GLY A 150 -2.66 8.92 15.26
CA GLY A 150 -2.25 10.24 15.71
C GLY A 150 -2.79 11.36 14.82
N SER A 151 -2.62 11.25 13.50
CA SER A 151 -3.05 12.29 12.54
C SER A 151 -4.57 12.42 12.42
N THR A 152 -5.31 11.36 12.73
CA THR A 152 -6.79 11.37 12.78
C THR A 152 -7.34 11.64 14.20
N HIS A 153 -6.48 11.91 15.17
CA HIS A 153 -6.92 12.22 16.54
C HIS A 153 -7.67 13.56 16.60
N ASN A 154 -8.60 13.69 17.57
CA ASN A 154 -9.42 14.91 17.70
C ASN A 154 -8.60 16.18 17.98
N ARG A 155 -7.41 16.04 18.57
CA ARG A 155 -6.45 17.12 18.87
C ARG A 155 -5.51 17.44 17.71
N ALA A 156 -5.48 16.64 16.65
CA ALA A 156 -4.66 16.93 15.47
C ALA A 156 -5.35 18.00 14.58
N PRO A 157 -4.57 18.81 13.83
CA PRO A 157 -5.12 19.70 12.82
C PRO A 157 -6.02 18.96 11.83
N LYS A 158 -7.23 19.48 11.62
CA LYS A 158 -8.24 18.83 10.76
C LYS A 158 -7.82 18.88 9.28
N ASN A 159 -8.26 17.90 8.51
CA ASN A 159 -8.05 17.79 7.05
C ASN A 159 -6.61 17.51 6.57
N PHE A 160 -5.64 17.39 7.49
CA PHE A 160 -4.23 17.07 7.14
C PHE A 160 -3.88 15.58 7.23
N ALA A 161 -4.77 14.73 7.74
CA ALA A 161 -4.50 13.30 7.90
C ALA A 161 -4.08 12.60 6.59
N PRO A 162 -4.72 12.82 5.42
CA PRO A 162 -4.29 12.19 4.17
C PRO A 162 -2.84 12.51 3.77
N ILE A 163 -2.35 13.73 4.04
CA ILE A 163 -0.96 14.12 3.78
C ILE A 163 -0.01 13.33 4.69
N ALA A 164 -0.29 13.32 6.00
CA ALA A 164 0.54 12.61 6.97
C ALA A 164 0.60 11.09 6.69
N ILE A 165 -0.54 10.49 6.36
CA ILE A 165 -0.65 9.05 6.09
C ILE A 165 0.03 8.70 4.77
N GLY A 166 -0.25 9.44 3.69
CA GLY A 166 0.35 9.19 2.38
C GLY A 166 1.87 9.36 2.39
N LEU A 167 2.38 10.47 2.93
CA LEU A 167 3.82 10.68 3.06
C LEU A 167 4.48 9.70 4.04
N GLY A 168 3.75 9.27 5.08
CA GLY A 168 4.18 8.18 5.96
C GLY A 168 4.41 6.88 5.20
N LEU A 169 3.52 6.53 4.27
CA LEU A 169 3.71 5.34 3.43
C LEU A 169 4.86 5.50 2.42
N THR A 170 5.08 6.71 1.88
CA THR A 170 6.28 7.01 1.08
C THR A 170 7.55 6.78 1.89
N LEU A 171 7.62 7.28 3.13
CA LEU A 171 8.77 7.10 4.00
C LEU A 171 9.04 5.62 4.28
N ILE A 172 8.00 4.84 4.57
CA ILE A 172 8.13 3.40 4.79
C ILE A 172 8.76 2.71 3.58
N HIS A 173 8.30 3.02 2.37
CA HIS A 173 8.89 2.46 1.14
C HIS A 173 10.34 2.90 0.92
N LEU A 174 10.68 4.16 1.22
CA LEU A 174 12.07 4.64 1.16
C LEU A 174 13.01 3.83 2.07
N ILE A 175 12.50 3.28 3.16
CA ILE A 175 13.25 2.47 4.11
C ILE A 175 13.30 1.00 3.68
N SER A 176 12.15 0.39 3.40
CA SER A 176 12.04 -1.07 3.38
C SER A 176 11.98 -1.73 2.01
N ILE A 177 11.99 -0.98 0.89
CA ILE A 177 12.01 -1.61 -0.45
C ILE A 177 13.19 -2.57 -0.59
N PRO A 178 14.44 -2.22 -0.21
CA PRO A 178 15.55 -3.17 -0.31
C PRO A 178 15.39 -4.42 0.56
N VAL A 179 14.58 -4.38 1.63
CA VAL A 179 14.48 -5.45 2.62
C VAL A 179 13.40 -6.46 2.27
N THR A 180 12.20 -6.01 1.92
CA THR A 180 11.05 -6.90 1.62
C THR A 180 10.29 -6.52 0.34
N ASN A 181 10.81 -5.57 -0.42
CA ASN A 181 10.05 -4.83 -1.43
C ASN A 181 8.86 -4.03 -0.85
N THR A 182 8.81 -3.90 0.49
CA THR A 182 7.79 -3.24 1.32
C THR A 182 6.37 -3.76 1.12
N SER A 183 5.85 -4.50 2.11
CA SER A 183 4.43 -4.85 2.14
C SER A 183 3.66 -3.84 2.98
N VAL A 184 3.76 -3.95 4.32
CA VAL A 184 2.91 -3.29 5.33
C VAL A 184 1.39 -3.29 5.03
N ASN A 185 0.95 -4.08 4.05
CA ASN A 185 -0.41 -4.16 3.53
C ASN A 185 -0.69 -5.57 3.00
N PRO A 186 -1.40 -6.43 3.75
CA PRO A 186 -1.68 -7.80 3.32
C PRO A 186 -2.53 -7.96 2.05
N ALA A 187 -3.21 -6.91 1.58
CA ALA A 187 -3.94 -6.99 0.31
C ALA A 187 -3.03 -6.77 -0.91
N ARG A 188 -1.90 -6.07 -0.75
CA ARG A 188 -0.94 -5.70 -1.81
C ARG A 188 0.24 -6.66 -1.86
#